data_AF-R1GQ54-F1
#
_entry.id   AF-R1GQ54-F1
#
_cell.length_a   1.000
_cell.length_b   1.000
_cell.length_c   1.000
_cell.angle_alpha   90.00
_cell.angle_beta   90.00
_cell.angle_gamma   90.00
#
_symmetry.space_group_name_H-M   'P 1'
#
loop_
_entity.id
_entity.type
_entity.pdbx_description
1 polymer ?
#
loop_
_entity_poly.entity_id
_entity_poly.type
_entity_poly.pdbx_seq_one_letter_code
_entity_poly.pdbx_strand_id
1 'polypeptide(L)'
;MFTEGEGLVEKSVGPGFRRYQKKNPRHISTPLRHLALRLENLHLTRIFSALSSLLLIFTLLSFYWDYTGREEQRTVNAWQLLASQAPGNSGKKEALEYLNRKGESLIGIDLSSHLDANPNSSGPYFYNLKLEDATLENSALEKAVILSSEFINTNVTHADLSSISVSRSNFVEFKASGANLSNSSFTSSELVSAKFMGANLNDSLFFKTDLRDTDFAHSEVKRANFHKVNLSGSNLFLAKFHDTKLRDVSLVNANLEFTDLKRAMLVNVDFTEDESSLYDEKTCSILQKAFDWQHAVRDEAIACGERIPPTTSSTPDFNNKTLTDEDFSYGLLDRKEFIGSNLTNSNFDFARLKRAKFNDADLANVSFIAANLSEASFTDSNLVNAEFYEADLSGAYFLRVDFTEDPATLYDEKTCEKLRDSFNWHLAIRDEELACGKSIPSFPVLPLDD
;
A
#
# COMPACT_ATOMS: atom_id res chain seq x y z
N MET A 1 70.04 -3.34 14.04
CA MET A 1 70.40 -3.50 12.62
C MET A 1 70.14 -2.18 11.89
N PHE A 2 71.04 -1.23 12.08
CA PHE A 2 71.46 -0.34 11.00
C PHE A 2 72.84 -0.86 10.61
N THR A 3 73.10 -1.04 9.31
CA THR A 3 74.45 -1.10 8.73
C THR A 3 74.51 0.14 7.84
N GLU A 4 75.06 1.26 8.29
CA GLU A 4 76.49 1.62 8.43
C GLU A 4 77.32 1.57 7.13
N GLY A 5 78.02 2.70 6.93
CA GLY A 5 79.20 2.88 6.10
C GLY A 5 79.06 4.08 5.15
N GLU A 6 79.85 5.15 5.16
CA GLU A 6 81.05 5.62 5.89
C GLU A 6 81.12 7.15 5.59
N GLY A 7 81.66 8.07 6.41
CA GLY A 7 82.41 7.95 7.64
C GLY A 7 82.66 9.30 8.36
N LEU A 8 82.96 9.17 9.66
CA LEU A 8 84.07 9.74 10.47
C LEU A 8 84.33 11.27 10.40
N VAL A 9 84.20 12.12 11.45
CA VAL A 9 84.62 12.09 12.89
C VAL A 9 86.18 12.09 12.98
N GLU A 10 86.94 12.95 13.68
CA GLU A 10 86.77 13.81 14.86
C GLU A 10 87.94 14.84 15.03
N LYS A 11 87.65 15.91 15.78
CA LYS A 11 88.43 16.66 16.81
C LYS A 11 89.89 17.17 16.62
N SER A 12 89.94 18.49 16.83
CA SER A 12 90.79 19.29 17.75
C SER A 12 92.21 19.68 17.33
N VAL A 13 92.49 20.98 17.50
CA VAL A 13 93.71 21.62 18.05
C VAL A 13 93.70 23.10 17.58
N GLY A 14 93.63 24.06 18.52
CA GLY A 14 94.01 25.48 18.25
C GLY A 14 95.54 25.63 18.18
N PRO A 15 96.16 26.82 18.04
CA PRO A 15 95.62 28.17 17.97
C PRO A 15 96.02 28.92 16.68
N GLY A 16 95.38 30.04 16.36
CA GLY A 16 95.88 30.87 15.26
C GLY A 16 94.92 31.94 14.77
N PHE A 17 94.81 33.02 15.53
CA PHE A 17 94.19 34.26 15.07
C PHE A 17 94.84 34.74 13.76
N ARG A 18 94.19 34.54 12.62
CA ARG A 18 94.35 35.44 11.46
C ARG A 18 93.27 36.51 11.56
N ARG A 19 93.67 37.66 12.08
CA ARG A 19 92.94 38.93 11.94
C ARG A 19 92.78 39.21 10.44
N TYR A 20 91.65 38.81 9.87
CA TYR A 20 91.15 39.50 8.69
C TYR A 20 90.71 40.88 9.15
N GLN A 21 91.50 41.89 8.81
CA GLN A 21 91.07 43.28 8.83
C GLN A 21 89.86 43.40 7.89
N LYS A 22 88.66 43.26 8.48
CA LYS A 22 87.43 43.66 7.82
C LYS A 22 87.48 45.18 7.78
N LYS A 23 87.70 45.71 6.57
CA LYS A 23 87.58 47.12 6.18
C LYS A 23 86.57 47.82 7.07
N ASN A 24 86.98 48.96 7.64
CA ASN A 24 86.14 49.94 8.31
C ASN A 24 84.70 49.90 7.75
N PRO A 25 83.67 49.69 8.59
CA PRO A 25 82.31 49.90 8.15
C PRO A 25 82.27 51.35 7.67
N ARG A 26 82.04 51.55 6.37
CA ARG A 26 81.74 52.87 5.83
C ARG A 26 80.71 53.48 6.76
N HIS A 27 81.02 54.66 7.30
CA HIS A 27 80.07 55.49 8.00
C HIS A 27 78.77 55.47 7.21
N ILE A 28 77.78 54.72 7.71
CA ILE A 28 76.40 54.94 7.31
C ILE A 28 76.15 56.36 7.78
N SER A 29 76.07 57.29 6.83
CA SER A 29 75.90 58.71 7.12
C SER A 29 74.72 58.84 8.08
N THR A 30 74.85 59.69 9.09
CA THR A 30 73.79 60.06 10.05
C THR A 30 72.40 60.22 9.41
N PRO A 31 72.22 60.75 8.18
CA PRO A 31 70.92 60.72 7.50
C PRO A 31 70.35 59.34 7.21
N LEU A 32 71.15 58.32 6.84
CA LEU A 32 70.67 56.96 6.59
C LEU A 32 70.20 56.25 7.86
N ARG A 33 70.82 56.54 9.01
CA ARG A 33 70.41 56.02 10.33
C ARG A 33 69.11 56.66 10.83
N HIS A 34 68.95 57.97 10.57
CA HIS A 34 67.68 58.67 10.80
C HIS A 34 66.56 58.22 9.85
N LEU A 35 66.89 57.85 8.61
CA LEU A 35 65.93 57.32 7.64
C LEU A 35 65.43 55.93 8.06
N ALA A 36 66.33 55.05 8.53
CA ALA A 36 66.00 53.73 9.04
C ALA A 36 65.11 53.79 10.30
N LEU A 37 65.41 54.66 11.27
CA LEU A 37 64.57 54.87 12.46
C LEU A 37 63.22 55.54 12.14
N ARG A 38 63.15 56.41 11.11
CA ARG A 38 61.85 56.93 10.61
C ARG A 38 61.03 55.86 9.88
N LEU A 39 61.67 54.95 9.16
CA LEU A 39 61.03 53.80 8.51
C LEU A 39 60.54 52.75 9.51
N GLU A 40 61.20 52.61 10.65
CA GLU A 40 60.80 51.73 11.75
C GLU A 40 59.65 52.34 12.60
N ASN A 41 59.59 53.68 12.71
CA ASN A 41 58.47 54.42 13.30
C ASN A 41 57.25 54.57 12.36
N LEU A 42 57.43 54.34 11.06
CA LEU A 42 56.31 54.10 10.18
C LEU A 42 55.78 52.72 10.56
N HIS A 43 54.54 52.67 11.05
CA HIS A 43 53.82 51.42 11.36
C HIS A 43 53.57 50.54 10.13
N LEU A 44 54.47 50.53 9.13
CA LEU A 44 54.43 49.79 7.88
C LEU A 44 54.11 48.31 8.10
N THR A 45 54.68 47.65 9.10
CA THR A 45 54.35 46.25 9.40
C THR A 45 52.91 46.05 9.87
N ARG A 46 52.37 46.96 10.70
CA ARG A 46 50.95 46.96 11.10
C ARG A 46 50.03 47.37 9.96
N ILE A 47 50.46 48.29 9.10
CA ILE A 47 49.75 48.70 7.89
C ILE A 47 49.66 47.54 6.90
N PHE A 48 50.77 46.83 6.64
CA PHE A 48 50.81 45.64 5.78
C PHE A 48 50.01 44.48 6.37
N SER A 49 50.05 44.26 7.68
CA SER A 49 49.21 43.23 8.31
C SER A 49 47.72 43.61 8.21
N ALA A 50 47.36 44.87 8.47
CA ALA A 50 45.99 45.35 8.34
C ALA A 50 45.48 45.28 6.89
N LEU A 51 46.32 45.62 5.90
CA LEU A 51 46.01 45.46 4.48
C LEU A 51 45.83 44.00 4.09
N SER A 52 46.67 43.09 4.59
CA SER A 52 46.53 41.65 4.37
C SER A 52 45.24 41.11 4.98
N SER A 53 44.89 41.53 6.19
CA SER A 53 43.62 41.18 6.84
C SER A 53 42.41 41.71 6.06
N LEU A 54 42.47 42.95 5.57
CA LEU A 54 41.44 43.54 4.72
C LEU A 54 41.27 42.78 3.40
N LEU A 55 42.37 42.37 2.78
CA LEU A 55 42.35 41.59 1.54
C LEU A 55 41.73 40.22 1.77
N LEU A 56 42.03 39.58 2.90
CA LEU A 56 41.44 38.31 3.29
C LEU A 56 39.93 38.45 3.51
N ILE A 57 39.49 39.49 4.24
CA ILE A 57 38.07 39.81 4.42
C ILE A 57 37.39 40.04 3.07
N PHE A 58 38.00 40.81 2.17
CA PHE A 58 37.45 41.06 0.83
C PHE A 58 37.34 39.77 0.02
N THR A 59 38.36 38.89 0.04
CA THR A 59 38.30 37.59 -0.65
C THR A 59 37.21 36.69 -0.08
N LEU A 60 37.01 36.69 1.24
CA LEU A 60 35.94 35.94 1.89
C LEU A 60 34.56 36.51 1.51
N LEU A 61 34.41 37.83 1.42
CA LEU A 61 33.18 38.47 0.97
C LEU A 61 32.87 38.19 -0.50
N SER A 62 33.87 38.26 -1.38
CA SER A 62 33.69 37.92 -2.81
C SER A 62 33.36 36.44 -2.99
N PHE A 63 34.03 35.55 -2.25
CA PHE A 63 33.73 34.13 -2.25
C PHE A 63 32.32 33.86 -1.71
N TYR A 64 31.92 34.55 -0.64
CA TYR A 64 30.57 34.46 -0.08
C TYR A 64 29.52 34.89 -1.11
N TRP A 65 29.72 36.01 -1.82
CA TRP A 65 28.79 36.47 -2.86
C TRP A 65 28.69 35.52 -4.06
N ASP A 66 29.82 35.02 -4.58
CA ASP A 66 29.82 34.03 -5.67
C ASP A 66 29.18 32.71 -5.23
N TYR A 67 29.43 32.28 -3.99
CA TYR A 67 28.80 31.12 -3.39
C TYR A 67 27.28 31.27 -3.30
N THR A 68 26.77 32.40 -2.76
CA THR A 68 25.33 32.65 -2.67
C THR A 68 24.68 32.70 -4.06
N GLY A 69 25.33 33.32 -5.05
CA GLY A 69 24.80 33.38 -6.42
C GLY A 69 24.71 32.02 -7.11
N ARG A 70 25.69 31.13 -6.88
CA ARG A 70 25.65 29.75 -7.42
C ARG A 70 24.58 28.90 -6.75
N GLU A 71 24.34 29.09 -5.46
CA GLU A 71 23.29 28.37 -4.74
C GLU A 71 21.89 28.78 -5.19
N GLU A 72 21.65 30.09 -5.39
CA GLU A 72 20.40 30.57 -5.98
C GLU A 72 20.17 29.97 -7.38
N GLN A 73 21.21 29.95 -8.23
CA GLN A 73 21.10 29.36 -9.57
C GLN A 73 20.79 27.85 -9.52
N ARG A 74 21.36 27.11 -8.57
CA ARG A 74 21.05 25.69 -8.38
C ARG A 74 19.60 25.47 -7.98
N THR A 75 19.07 26.31 -7.09
CA THR A 75 17.66 26.27 -6.68
C THR A 75 16.74 26.57 -7.87
N VAL A 76 17.04 27.59 -8.68
CA VAL A 76 16.28 27.90 -9.89
C VAL A 76 16.33 26.73 -10.88
N ASN A 77 17.51 26.13 -11.11
CA ASN A 77 17.65 24.99 -12.02
C ASN A 77 16.87 23.76 -11.52
N ALA A 78 16.86 23.52 -10.21
CA ALA A 78 16.10 22.43 -9.61
C ALA A 78 14.59 22.62 -9.84
N TRP A 79 14.06 23.82 -9.59
CA TRP A 79 12.66 24.14 -9.89
C TRP A 79 12.32 24.02 -11.38
N GLN A 80 13.21 24.46 -12.27
CA GLN A 80 13.03 24.30 -13.71
C GLN A 80 12.98 22.83 -14.14
N LEU A 81 13.78 21.96 -13.52
CA LEU A 81 13.73 20.52 -13.78
C LEU A 81 12.40 19.91 -13.36
N LEU A 82 11.87 20.29 -12.20
CA LEU A 82 10.59 19.77 -11.72
C LEU A 82 9.41 20.26 -12.57
N ALA A 83 9.43 21.52 -13.00
CA ALA A 83 8.42 22.08 -13.89
C ALA A 83 8.53 21.58 -15.35
N SER A 84 9.60 20.85 -15.70
CA SER A 84 9.80 20.40 -17.08
C SER A 84 8.88 19.23 -17.43
N GLN A 85 8.27 19.31 -18.63
CA GLN A 85 7.47 18.23 -19.22
C GLN A 85 8.34 17.19 -19.97
N ALA A 86 9.66 17.22 -19.79
CA ALA A 86 10.55 16.29 -20.48
C ALA A 86 10.25 14.85 -20.03
N PRO A 87 10.06 13.89 -20.97
CA PRO A 87 9.89 12.48 -20.64
C PRO A 87 11.19 11.93 -20.05
N GLY A 88 11.09 11.25 -18.91
CA GLY A 88 12.22 10.64 -18.21
C GLY A 88 12.60 11.33 -16.90
N ASN A 89 13.24 10.57 -16.01
CA ASN A 89 13.52 10.98 -14.62
C ASN A 89 14.78 11.83 -14.43
N SER A 90 15.59 12.02 -15.48
CA SER A 90 16.96 12.50 -15.29
C SER A 90 16.98 13.92 -14.73
N GLY A 91 17.28 14.03 -13.44
CA GLY A 91 17.35 15.29 -12.70
C GLY A 91 16.16 15.57 -11.79
N LYS A 92 14.97 14.98 -11.99
CA LYS A 92 13.78 15.26 -11.16
C LYS A 92 13.96 14.74 -9.74
N LYS A 93 14.55 13.55 -9.60
CA LYS A 93 14.91 12.99 -8.29
C LYS A 93 15.91 13.91 -7.57
N GLU A 94 17.02 14.24 -8.23
CA GLU A 94 18.08 15.06 -7.65
C GLU A 94 17.59 16.46 -7.28
N ALA A 95 16.70 17.03 -8.10
CA ALA A 95 16.05 18.30 -7.84
C ALA A 95 15.12 18.22 -6.61
N LEU A 96 14.27 17.19 -6.50
CA LEU A 96 13.43 16.96 -5.33
C LEU A 96 14.26 16.86 -4.05
N GLU A 97 15.30 16.04 -4.04
CA GLU A 97 16.15 15.86 -2.86
C GLU A 97 16.92 17.14 -2.50
N TYR A 98 17.38 17.90 -3.51
CA TYR A 98 18.06 19.16 -3.29
C TYR A 98 17.13 20.19 -2.65
N LEU A 99 15.92 20.37 -3.20
CA LEU A 99 14.93 21.30 -2.67
C LEU A 99 14.44 20.87 -1.30
N ASN A 100 14.24 19.57 -1.07
CA ASN A 100 13.87 19.05 0.24
C ASN A 100 14.94 19.35 1.30
N ARG A 101 16.23 19.09 1.01
CA ARG A 101 17.33 19.43 1.93
C ARG A 101 17.46 20.92 2.22
N LYS A 102 16.97 21.78 1.32
CA LYS A 102 16.90 23.24 1.54
C LYS A 102 15.70 23.66 2.39
N GLY A 103 14.74 22.78 2.64
CA GLY A 103 13.49 23.10 3.32
C GLY A 103 12.52 23.89 2.45
N GLU A 104 12.65 23.77 1.12
CA GLU A 104 11.73 24.42 0.19
C GLU A 104 10.35 23.75 0.25
N SER A 105 9.29 24.56 0.20
CA SER A 105 7.92 24.05 0.14
C SER A 105 7.62 23.54 -1.26
N LEU A 106 7.19 22.28 -1.37
CA LEU A 106 6.85 21.61 -2.63
C LEU A 106 5.32 21.49 -2.81
N ILE A 107 4.56 22.36 -2.14
CA ILE A 107 3.09 22.38 -2.19
C ILE A 107 2.61 22.61 -3.63
N GLY A 108 1.62 21.83 -4.05
CA GLY A 108 0.98 21.98 -5.35
C GLY A 108 1.86 21.60 -6.54
N ILE A 109 3.00 20.97 -6.29
CA ILE A 109 3.89 20.58 -7.38
C ILE A 109 3.22 19.55 -8.29
N ASP A 110 3.24 19.80 -9.59
CA ASP A 110 2.75 18.87 -10.59
C ASP A 110 3.92 18.13 -11.22
N LEU A 111 4.06 16.86 -10.83
CA LEU A 111 5.01 15.93 -11.45
C LEU A 111 4.28 14.86 -12.26
N SER A 112 2.97 15.00 -12.44
CA SER A 112 2.18 14.06 -13.23
C SER A 112 2.65 14.11 -14.68
N SER A 113 2.57 12.98 -15.36
CA SER A 113 2.84 12.91 -16.79
C SER A 113 1.60 13.39 -17.56
N HIS A 114 1.29 14.68 -17.50
CA HIS A 114 0.30 15.28 -18.40
C HIS A 114 0.96 15.49 -19.77
N LEU A 115 0.68 14.63 -20.76
CA LEU A 115 0.47 14.98 -22.19
C LEU A 115 0.77 13.89 -23.23
N ASP A 116 1.12 12.66 -22.87
CA ASP A 116 1.06 11.60 -23.89
C ASP A 116 -0.32 10.96 -23.84
N ALA A 117 -1.09 11.12 -24.92
CA ALA A 117 -2.31 10.36 -25.23
C ALA A 117 -2.08 8.83 -25.34
N ASN A 118 -0.97 8.35 -24.80
CA ASN A 118 -0.62 6.96 -24.65
C ASN A 118 -1.03 6.50 -23.25
N PRO A 119 -2.11 5.72 -23.11
CA PRO A 119 -2.52 5.13 -21.83
C PRO A 119 -1.46 4.21 -21.21
N ASN A 120 -0.38 3.88 -21.94
CA ASN A 120 0.75 3.08 -21.47
C ASN A 120 1.98 3.93 -21.08
N SER A 121 1.90 5.27 -21.08
CA SER A 121 3.01 6.10 -20.59
C SER A 121 3.12 5.94 -19.06
N SER A 122 4.25 5.43 -18.59
CA SER A 122 4.54 5.31 -17.16
C SER A 122 4.77 6.71 -16.57
N GLY A 123 4.16 7.02 -15.43
CA GLY A 123 4.40 8.26 -14.70
C GLY A 123 5.85 8.41 -14.21
N PRO A 124 6.17 9.48 -13.45
CA PRO A 124 7.53 9.73 -13.01
C PRO A 124 8.05 8.56 -12.17
N TYR A 125 9.29 8.16 -12.40
CA TYR A 125 9.91 7.01 -11.75
C TYR A 125 11.01 7.44 -10.78
N PHE A 126 10.81 7.11 -9.51
CA PHE A 126 11.67 7.47 -8.39
C PHE A 126 12.30 6.21 -7.82
N TYR A 127 13.60 6.06 -8.05
CA TYR A 127 14.41 4.99 -7.45
C TYR A 127 15.35 5.54 -6.39
N ASN A 128 15.31 4.96 -5.19
CA ASN A 128 16.15 5.38 -4.06
C ASN A 128 16.03 6.89 -3.76
N LEU A 129 14.82 7.43 -3.91
CA LEU A 129 14.49 8.80 -3.55
C LEU A 129 14.37 8.90 -2.03
N LYS A 130 14.95 9.94 -1.44
CA LYS A 130 14.84 10.22 -0.01
C LYS A 130 14.19 11.57 0.25
N LEU A 131 12.99 11.53 0.82
CA LEU A 131 12.26 12.69 1.30
C LEU A 131 12.03 12.54 2.80
N GLU A 132 12.53 13.51 3.55
CA GLU A 132 12.39 13.62 5.00
C GLU A 132 11.81 15.00 5.29
N ASP A 133 10.74 15.07 6.09
CA ASP A 133 10.02 16.29 6.44
C ASP A 133 9.48 17.11 5.24
N ALA A 134 9.41 16.49 4.06
CA ALA A 134 9.00 17.16 2.84
C ALA A 134 7.51 17.53 2.88
N THR A 135 7.16 18.71 2.36
CA THR A 135 5.76 19.18 2.24
C THR A 135 5.35 19.25 0.79
N LEU A 136 4.57 18.27 0.36
CA LEU A 136 3.99 18.09 -0.98
C LEU A 136 2.45 18.12 -0.93
N GLU A 137 1.85 18.93 -0.07
CA GLU A 137 0.39 19.06 0.00
C GLU A 137 -0.18 19.49 -1.35
N ASN A 138 -1.35 18.96 -1.73
CA ASN A 138 -2.03 19.25 -3.00
C ASN A 138 -1.16 19.00 -4.25
N SER A 139 -0.09 18.22 -4.15
CA SER A 139 0.75 17.86 -5.30
C SER A 139 0.06 16.85 -6.21
N ALA A 140 0.50 16.79 -7.47
CA ALA A 140 0.07 15.78 -8.43
C ALA A 140 1.24 14.83 -8.74
N LEU A 141 1.13 13.59 -8.27
CA LEU A 141 2.08 12.51 -8.45
C LEU A 141 1.41 11.29 -9.12
N GLU A 142 0.34 11.52 -9.88
CA GLU A 142 -0.42 10.47 -10.58
C GLU A 142 0.53 9.53 -11.35
N LYS A 143 0.28 8.21 -11.25
CA LYS A 143 1.04 7.16 -11.94
C LYS A 143 2.54 7.10 -11.59
N ALA A 144 2.99 7.80 -10.55
CA ALA A 144 4.38 7.73 -10.14
C ALA A 144 4.78 6.30 -9.77
N VAL A 145 5.97 5.87 -10.20
CA VAL A 145 6.56 4.58 -9.84
C VAL A 145 7.66 4.83 -8.81
N ILE A 146 7.47 4.34 -7.60
CA ILE A 146 8.38 4.56 -6.47
C ILE A 146 9.00 3.22 -6.07
N LEU A 147 10.32 3.11 -6.19
CA LEU A 147 11.06 1.89 -5.90
C LEU A 147 12.19 2.16 -4.92
N SER A 148 12.29 1.32 -3.87
CA SER A 148 13.41 1.37 -2.92
C SER A 148 13.66 2.76 -2.31
N SER A 149 12.60 3.53 -2.06
CA SER A 149 12.66 4.93 -1.63
C SER A 149 12.21 5.12 -0.18
N GLU A 150 12.54 6.27 0.40
CA GLU A 150 12.24 6.64 1.79
C GLU A 150 11.47 7.97 1.83
N PHE A 151 10.30 7.96 2.48
CA PHE A 151 9.39 9.09 2.67
C PHE A 151 9.05 9.19 4.15
N ILE A 152 9.94 9.81 4.92
CA ILE A 152 9.83 9.90 6.38
C ILE A 152 9.16 11.22 6.74
N ASN A 153 8.09 11.16 7.55
CA ASN A 153 7.33 12.34 7.99
C ASN A 153 6.88 13.27 6.83
N THR A 154 6.74 12.72 5.62
CA THR A 154 6.43 13.49 4.42
C THR A 154 4.93 13.77 4.36
N ASN A 155 4.57 15.02 4.06
CA ASN A 155 3.19 15.48 3.98
C ASN A 155 2.71 15.59 2.54
N VAL A 156 1.73 14.78 2.17
CA VAL A 156 1.05 14.75 0.86
C VAL A 156 -0.47 14.93 1.05
N THR A 157 -0.88 15.65 2.09
CA THR A 157 -2.30 15.91 2.38
C THR A 157 -3.00 16.49 1.14
N HIS A 158 -4.16 15.93 0.78
CA HIS A 158 -4.93 16.26 -0.43
C HIS A 158 -4.19 16.11 -1.78
N ALA A 159 -3.03 15.44 -1.82
CA ALA A 159 -2.33 15.18 -3.07
C ALA A 159 -3.08 14.17 -3.95
N ASP A 160 -2.87 14.27 -5.26
CA ASP A 160 -3.25 13.22 -6.21
C ASP A 160 -2.11 12.22 -6.38
N LEU A 161 -2.32 11.04 -5.80
CA LEU A 161 -1.45 9.87 -5.83
C LEU A 161 -2.16 8.72 -6.55
N SER A 162 -3.14 9.00 -7.41
CA SER A 162 -3.89 7.93 -8.05
C SER A 162 -2.99 7.15 -9.00
N SER A 163 -3.22 5.84 -9.06
CA SER A 163 -2.44 4.89 -9.86
C SER A 163 -0.94 4.83 -9.56
N ILE A 164 -0.47 5.32 -8.40
CA ILE A 164 0.95 5.16 -8.04
C ILE A 164 1.31 3.69 -7.85
N SER A 165 2.55 3.33 -8.15
CA SER A 165 3.09 1.98 -7.96
C SER A 165 4.31 2.04 -7.07
N VAL A 166 4.18 1.52 -5.86
CA VAL A 166 5.18 1.58 -4.79
C VAL A 166 5.70 0.19 -4.49
N SER A 167 7.02 0.03 -4.49
CA SER A 167 7.67 -1.24 -4.19
C SER A 167 8.89 -1.09 -3.30
N ARG A 168 9.02 -1.95 -2.28
CA ARG A 168 10.19 -2.04 -1.40
C ARG A 168 10.60 -0.71 -0.78
N SER A 169 9.64 0.12 -0.44
CA SER A 169 9.88 1.50 0.01
C SER A 169 9.36 1.71 1.44
N ASN A 170 9.86 2.74 2.11
CA ASN A 170 9.55 3.07 3.49
C ASN A 170 8.83 4.43 3.56
N PHE A 171 7.67 4.47 4.20
CA PHE A 171 6.75 5.60 4.36
C PHE A 171 6.35 5.79 5.84
N VAL A 172 7.31 5.68 6.77
CA VAL A 172 7.04 5.91 8.20
C VAL A 172 6.48 7.32 8.45
N GLU A 173 5.37 7.37 9.18
CA GLU A 173 4.64 8.61 9.52
C GLU A 173 4.21 9.44 8.30
N PHE A 174 3.99 8.80 7.15
CA PHE A 174 3.54 9.46 5.93
C PHE A 174 2.13 10.07 6.09
N LYS A 175 1.96 11.36 5.81
CA LYS A 175 0.71 12.09 6.01
C LYS A 175 -0.03 12.26 4.70
N ALA A 176 -1.03 11.42 4.45
CA ALA A 176 -1.83 11.38 3.24
C ALA A 176 -3.33 11.55 3.51
N SER A 177 -3.69 12.32 4.53
CA SER A 177 -5.08 12.64 4.83
C SER A 177 -5.76 13.32 3.64
N GLY A 178 -6.96 12.87 3.29
CA GLY A 178 -7.73 13.39 2.16
C GLY A 178 -7.07 13.21 0.77
N ALA A 179 -5.96 12.48 0.67
CA ALA A 179 -5.29 12.25 -0.62
C ALA A 179 -6.10 11.28 -1.50
N ASN A 180 -5.93 11.40 -2.82
CA ASN A 180 -6.45 10.43 -3.78
C ASN A 180 -5.39 9.37 -4.06
N LEU A 181 -5.60 8.14 -3.60
CA LEU A 181 -4.76 6.95 -3.78
C LEU A 181 -5.50 5.86 -4.57
N SER A 182 -6.56 6.21 -5.29
CA SER A 182 -7.34 5.23 -6.05
C SER A 182 -6.49 4.52 -7.10
N ASN A 183 -6.73 3.22 -7.30
CA ASN A 183 -5.98 2.36 -8.22
C ASN A 183 -4.46 2.25 -7.91
N SER A 184 -4.02 2.65 -6.72
CA SER A 184 -2.61 2.56 -6.33
C SER A 184 -2.18 1.13 -5.96
N SER A 185 -0.87 0.86 -6.00
CA SER A 185 -0.30 -0.41 -5.56
C SER A 185 0.86 -0.18 -4.59
N PHE A 186 0.85 -0.88 -3.47
CA PHE A 186 1.91 -0.91 -2.48
C PHE A 186 2.34 -2.36 -2.27
N THR A 187 3.53 -2.70 -2.74
CA THR A 187 4.06 -4.06 -2.66
C THR A 187 5.32 -4.11 -1.82
N SER A 188 5.36 -4.98 -0.81
CA SER A 188 6.54 -5.22 0.03
C SER A 188 7.11 -3.92 0.63
N SER A 189 6.23 -3.02 1.05
CA SER A 189 6.59 -1.68 1.54
C SER A 189 6.16 -1.50 2.99
N GLU A 190 6.74 -0.51 3.66
CA GLU A 190 6.46 -0.17 5.06
C GLU A 190 5.74 1.17 5.11
N LEU A 191 4.56 1.21 5.71
CA LEU A 191 3.72 2.41 5.88
C LEU A 191 3.30 2.55 7.35
N VAL A 192 4.18 2.15 8.27
CA VAL A 192 3.89 2.15 9.71
C VAL A 192 3.55 3.57 10.17
N SER A 193 2.46 3.68 10.93
CA SER A 193 1.93 4.94 11.46
C SER A 193 1.51 5.99 10.40
N ALA A 194 1.38 5.59 9.13
CA ALA A 194 0.88 6.48 8.09
C ALA A 194 -0.57 6.94 8.34
N LYS A 195 -0.91 8.14 7.88
CA LYS A 195 -2.21 8.80 8.07
C LYS A 195 -2.96 8.88 6.76
N PHE A 196 -4.05 8.12 6.64
CA PHE A 196 -4.96 8.06 5.50
C PHE A 196 -6.36 8.57 5.84
N MET A 197 -6.53 9.33 6.92
CA MET A 197 -7.83 9.84 7.34
C MET A 197 -8.55 10.56 6.19
N GLY A 198 -9.75 10.12 5.84
CA GLY A 198 -10.56 10.67 4.74
C GLY A 198 -9.98 10.48 3.32
N ALA A 199 -8.91 9.69 3.15
CA ALA A 199 -8.31 9.43 1.84
C ALA A 199 -9.17 8.48 1.00
N ASN A 200 -9.03 8.58 -0.33
CA ASN A 200 -9.65 7.64 -1.26
C ASN A 200 -8.63 6.57 -1.68
N LEU A 201 -8.81 5.32 -1.25
CA LEU A 201 -7.97 4.18 -1.60
C LEU A 201 -8.75 3.12 -2.41
N ASN A 202 -9.82 3.52 -3.10
CA ASN A 202 -10.64 2.61 -3.88
C ASN A 202 -9.80 1.88 -4.94
N ASP A 203 -10.07 0.59 -5.15
CA ASP A 203 -9.40 -0.26 -6.14
C ASP A 203 -7.87 -0.39 -5.95
N SER A 204 -7.36 -0.08 -4.75
CA SER A 204 -5.93 -0.19 -4.45
C SER A 204 -5.49 -1.63 -4.14
N LEU A 205 -4.19 -1.88 -4.28
CA LEU A 205 -3.55 -3.17 -4.04
C LEU A 205 -2.48 -3.05 -2.96
N PHE A 206 -2.57 -3.86 -1.91
CA PHE A 206 -1.57 -3.99 -0.86
C PHE A 206 -1.10 -5.44 -0.78
N PHE A 207 0.17 -5.70 -1.11
CA PHE A 207 0.74 -7.04 -1.06
C PHE A 207 2.01 -7.10 -0.24
N LYS A 208 2.02 -7.89 0.84
CA LYS A 208 3.14 -8.00 1.79
C LYS A 208 3.54 -6.64 2.38
N THR A 209 2.56 -5.80 2.66
CA THR A 209 2.78 -4.42 3.12
C THR A 209 2.55 -4.33 4.62
N ASP A 210 3.41 -3.60 5.31
CA ASP A 210 3.26 -3.31 6.73
C ASP A 210 2.50 -2.00 6.90
N LEU A 211 1.29 -2.08 7.45
CA LEU A 211 0.37 -0.97 7.72
C LEU A 211 0.07 -0.86 9.22
N ARG A 212 0.97 -1.32 10.11
CA ARG A 212 0.77 -1.20 11.56
C ARG A 212 0.54 0.24 12.01
N ASP A 213 -0.35 0.42 12.98
CA ASP A 213 -0.66 1.70 13.62
C ASP A 213 -1.10 2.81 12.65
N THR A 214 -1.61 2.43 11.48
CA THR A 214 -2.09 3.36 10.46
C THR A 214 -3.47 3.93 10.79
N ASP A 215 -3.76 5.14 10.31
CA ASP A 215 -5.04 5.78 10.52
C ASP A 215 -5.84 5.85 9.22
N PHE A 216 -6.86 5.00 9.09
CA PHE A 216 -7.80 4.94 7.97
C PHE A 216 -9.15 5.60 8.30
N ALA A 217 -9.28 6.35 9.40
CA ALA A 217 -10.58 6.88 9.81
C ALA A 217 -11.26 7.65 8.66
N HIS A 218 -12.55 7.38 8.43
CA HIS A 218 -13.35 8.02 7.37
C HIS A 218 -12.86 7.80 5.93
N SER A 219 -11.88 6.93 5.69
CA SER A 219 -11.36 6.67 4.33
C SER A 219 -12.31 5.83 3.46
N GLU A 220 -12.13 5.92 2.15
CA GLU A 220 -12.81 5.05 1.18
C GLU A 220 -11.90 3.88 0.75
N VAL A 221 -12.24 2.69 1.28
CA VAL A 221 -11.62 1.36 1.17
C VAL A 221 -11.91 0.51 -0.06
N LYS A 222 -12.76 0.98 -0.97
CA LYS A 222 -13.71 0.13 -1.70
C LYS A 222 -13.02 -0.77 -2.71
N ARG A 223 -13.39 -2.06 -2.76
CA ARG A 223 -12.79 -3.05 -3.71
C ARG A 223 -11.26 -3.21 -3.63
N ALA A 224 -10.63 -2.67 -2.58
CA ALA A 224 -9.18 -2.82 -2.41
C ALA A 224 -8.81 -4.26 -2.06
N ASN A 225 -7.59 -4.65 -2.42
CA ASN A 225 -7.06 -5.99 -2.17
C ASN A 225 -5.87 -5.92 -1.20
N PHE A 226 -6.04 -6.52 -0.04
CA PHE A 226 -5.03 -6.70 1.00
C PHE A 226 -4.64 -8.17 1.07
N HIS A 227 -3.40 -8.47 0.70
CA HIS A 227 -2.87 -9.84 0.77
C HIS A 227 -1.54 -9.87 1.53
N LYS A 228 -1.48 -10.67 2.61
CA LYS A 228 -0.30 -10.75 3.50
C LYS A 228 0.06 -9.41 4.15
N VAL A 229 -0.94 -8.66 4.57
CA VAL A 229 -0.79 -7.30 5.11
C VAL A 229 -0.90 -7.32 6.62
N ASN A 230 -0.12 -6.48 7.30
CA ASN A 230 -0.26 -6.26 8.73
C ASN A 230 -0.97 -4.92 9.00
N LEU A 231 -2.19 -4.95 9.53
CA LEU A 231 -3.00 -3.80 9.97
C LEU A 231 -3.14 -3.77 11.51
N SER A 232 -2.19 -4.36 12.24
CA SER A 232 -2.26 -4.38 13.71
C SER A 232 -2.24 -2.96 14.27
N GLY A 233 -3.10 -2.66 15.24
CA GLY A 233 -3.22 -1.34 15.87
C GLY A 233 -3.84 -0.25 14.99
N SER A 234 -4.23 -0.57 13.75
CA SER A 234 -4.79 0.42 12.83
C SER A 234 -6.15 0.95 13.27
N ASN A 235 -6.41 2.22 12.97
CA ASN A 235 -7.71 2.84 13.20
C ASN A 235 -8.57 2.78 11.92
N LEU A 236 -9.58 1.93 11.87
CA LEU A 236 -10.52 1.80 10.74
C LEU A 236 -11.89 2.46 11.02
N PHE A 237 -11.97 3.34 12.02
CA PHE A 237 -13.21 3.99 12.43
C PHE A 237 -13.96 4.66 11.26
N LEU A 238 -15.21 4.27 11.02
CA LEU A 238 -16.03 4.77 9.89
C LEU A 238 -15.38 4.63 8.49
N ALA A 239 -14.37 3.77 8.32
CA ALA A 239 -13.78 3.48 7.03
C ALA A 239 -14.73 2.60 6.18
N LYS A 240 -14.73 2.81 4.86
CA LYS A 240 -15.64 2.09 3.94
C LYS A 240 -14.94 0.93 3.23
N PHE A 241 -14.81 -0.21 3.89
CA PHE A 241 -14.14 -1.42 3.38
C PHE A 241 -15.08 -2.34 2.55
N HIS A 242 -16.13 -1.80 1.94
CA HIS A 242 -17.04 -2.62 1.15
C HIS A 242 -16.35 -3.29 -0.04
N ASP A 243 -16.75 -4.52 -0.35
CA ASP A 243 -16.19 -5.36 -1.43
C ASP A 243 -14.66 -5.58 -1.35
N THR A 244 -14.03 -5.33 -0.19
CA THR A 244 -12.58 -5.51 -0.02
C THR A 244 -12.20 -6.98 0.07
N LYS A 245 -10.96 -7.30 -0.31
CA LYS A 245 -10.38 -8.63 -0.13
C LYS A 245 -9.30 -8.54 0.93
N LEU A 246 -9.51 -9.20 2.08
CA LEU A 246 -8.59 -9.26 3.20
C LEU A 246 -8.14 -10.72 3.36
N ARG A 247 -7.00 -11.06 2.76
CA ARG A 247 -6.44 -12.42 2.79
C ARG A 247 -5.10 -12.48 3.50
N ASP A 248 -4.96 -13.36 4.48
CA ASP A 248 -3.74 -13.52 5.27
C ASP A 248 -3.38 -12.17 5.95
N VAL A 249 -4.36 -11.52 6.56
CA VAL A 249 -4.26 -10.16 7.12
C VAL A 249 -4.28 -10.21 8.64
N SER A 250 -3.47 -9.39 9.30
CA SER A 250 -3.55 -9.20 10.76
C SER A 250 -4.28 -7.89 11.09
N LEU A 251 -5.36 -7.98 11.86
CA LEU A 251 -6.16 -6.88 12.42
C LEU A 251 -6.08 -6.85 13.96
N VAL A 252 -5.00 -7.38 14.53
CA VAL A 252 -4.79 -7.43 15.97
C VAL A 252 -4.82 -6.03 16.56
N ASN A 253 -5.64 -5.79 17.59
CA ASN A 253 -5.85 -4.48 18.20
C ASN A 253 -6.36 -3.37 17.25
N ALA A 254 -6.86 -3.70 16.05
CA ALA A 254 -7.42 -2.70 15.16
C ALA A 254 -8.76 -2.16 15.68
N ASN A 255 -9.02 -0.86 15.49
CA ASN A 255 -10.31 -0.26 15.79
C ASN A 255 -11.26 -0.43 14.59
N LEU A 256 -12.26 -1.29 14.73
CA LEU A 256 -13.29 -1.57 13.71
C LEU A 256 -14.61 -0.83 13.95
N GLU A 257 -14.68 0.10 14.91
CA GLU A 257 -15.93 0.76 15.24
C GLU A 257 -16.56 1.48 14.04
N PHE A 258 -17.79 1.08 13.71
CA PHE A 258 -18.57 1.57 12.57
C PHE A 258 -17.89 1.41 11.19
N THR A 259 -16.89 0.55 11.07
CA THR A 259 -16.32 0.20 9.76
C THR A 259 -17.39 -0.50 8.93
N ASP A 260 -17.55 -0.09 7.67
CA ASP A 260 -18.41 -0.77 6.71
C ASP A 260 -17.62 -1.93 6.08
N LEU A 261 -18.00 -3.16 6.42
CA LEU A 261 -17.42 -4.41 5.91
C LEU A 261 -18.38 -5.13 4.95
N LYS A 262 -19.35 -4.43 4.37
CA LYS A 262 -20.35 -5.04 3.48
C LYS A 262 -19.68 -5.76 2.31
N ARG A 263 -19.96 -7.06 2.15
CA ARG A 263 -19.37 -7.95 1.14
C ARG A 263 -17.83 -8.03 1.17
N ALA A 264 -17.20 -7.62 2.27
CA ALA A 264 -15.76 -7.80 2.44
C ALA A 264 -15.44 -9.30 2.57
N MET A 265 -14.38 -9.76 1.91
CA MET A 265 -13.90 -11.14 2.00
C MET A 265 -12.79 -11.24 3.04
N LEU A 266 -13.07 -11.91 4.16
CA LEU A 266 -12.15 -12.15 5.28
C LEU A 266 -11.67 -13.61 5.24
N VAL A 267 -10.44 -13.84 4.78
CA VAL A 267 -9.83 -15.17 4.73
C VAL A 267 -8.49 -15.17 5.44
N ASN A 268 -8.34 -16.04 6.43
CA ASN A 268 -7.17 -16.13 7.30
C ASN A 268 -6.83 -14.76 7.89
N VAL A 269 -7.84 -14.13 8.49
CA VAL A 269 -7.71 -12.83 9.15
C VAL A 269 -7.53 -13.04 10.64
N ASP A 270 -6.44 -12.50 11.16
CA ASP A 270 -6.08 -12.62 12.57
C ASP A 270 -6.62 -11.41 13.35
N PHE A 271 -7.52 -11.67 14.29
CA PHE A 271 -8.08 -10.69 15.23
C PHE A 271 -7.54 -10.88 16.65
N THR A 272 -6.64 -11.84 16.88
CA THR A 272 -6.31 -12.33 18.21
C THR A 272 -5.35 -11.42 18.95
N GLU A 273 -5.70 -11.02 20.18
CA GLU A 273 -4.75 -10.33 21.07
C GLU A 273 -3.84 -11.33 21.82
N ASP A 274 -4.15 -12.64 21.78
CA ASP A 274 -3.39 -13.71 22.44
C ASP A 274 -3.73 -15.11 21.86
N GLU A 275 -2.77 -16.05 21.81
CA GLU A 275 -2.95 -17.38 21.16
C GLU A 275 -3.88 -18.35 21.91
N SER A 276 -4.37 -17.99 23.10
CA SER A 276 -5.05 -18.92 24.01
C SER A 276 -6.59 -18.84 24.04
N SER A 277 -7.23 -17.97 23.27
CA SER A 277 -8.70 -17.83 23.31
C SER A 277 -9.39 -18.68 22.26
N LEU A 278 -10.48 -19.34 22.66
CA LEU A 278 -11.52 -19.86 21.75
C LEU A 278 -11.81 -18.77 20.72
N TYR A 279 -11.41 -19.03 19.46
CA TYR A 279 -11.43 -18.05 18.36
C TYR A 279 -12.80 -17.41 18.17
N ASP A 280 -13.88 -18.08 18.56
CA ASP A 280 -15.23 -17.68 18.21
C ASP A 280 -15.71 -16.44 19.01
N GLU A 281 -15.69 -16.43 20.35
CA GLU A 281 -16.36 -15.35 21.11
C GLU A 281 -15.65 -13.98 21.00
N LYS A 282 -14.32 -13.96 21.14
CA LYS A 282 -13.54 -12.70 21.13
C LYS A 282 -13.48 -12.08 19.73
N THR A 283 -13.26 -12.91 18.70
CA THR A 283 -13.27 -12.45 17.29
C THR A 283 -14.62 -11.85 16.94
N CYS A 284 -15.71 -12.45 17.40
CA CYS A 284 -17.04 -11.93 17.11
C CYS A 284 -17.35 -10.66 17.86
N SER A 285 -16.92 -10.51 19.11
CA SER A 285 -17.01 -9.22 19.80
C SER A 285 -16.23 -8.11 19.08
N ILE A 286 -15.08 -8.42 18.48
CA ILE A 286 -14.29 -7.47 17.68
C ILE A 286 -15.01 -7.13 16.37
N LEU A 287 -15.47 -8.14 15.61
CA LEU A 287 -16.20 -7.93 14.36
C LEU A 287 -17.52 -7.19 14.57
N GLN A 288 -18.22 -7.44 15.67
CA GLN A 288 -19.46 -6.75 16.03
C GLN A 288 -19.31 -5.24 16.20
N LYS A 289 -18.08 -4.72 16.32
CA LYS A 289 -17.82 -3.28 16.32
C LYS A 289 -18.03 -2.64 14.95
N ALA A 290 -17.88 -3.40 13.87
CA ALA A 290 -18.15 -2.92 12.51
C ALA A 290 -19.67 -2.80 12.27
N PHE A 291 -20.06 -1.93 11.36
CA PHE A 291 -21.47 -1.59 11.11
C PHE A 291 -22.21 -2.71 10.35
N ASP A 292 -21.59 -3.25 9.29
CA ASP A 292 -22.16 -4.25 8.37
C ASP A 292 -21.36 -5.55 8.34
N TRP A 293 -20.69 -5.88 9.45
CA TRP A 293 -19.80 -7.04 9.53
C TRP A 293 -20.49 -8.35 9.18
N GLN A 294 -21.80 -8.49 9.46
CA GLN A 294 -22.57 -9.68 9.15
C GLN A 294 -22.40 -10.03 7.68
N HIS A 295 -22.57 -9.06 6.77
CA HIS A 295 -22.48 -9.17 5.31
C HIS A 295 -21.06 -9.45 4.76
N ALA A 296 -20.06 -9.65 5.61
CA ALA A 296 -18.73 -10.07 5.17
C ALA A 296 -18.71 -11.59 4.84
N VAL A 297 -18.07 -11.95 3.74
CA VAL A 297 -17.76 -13.33 3.38
C VAL A 297 -16.56 -13.78 4.22
N ARG A 298 -16.71 -14.84 5.03
CA ARG A 298 -15.69 -15.27 6.01
C ARG A 298 -15.30 -16.73 5.78
N ASP A 299 -14.05 -17.08 6.11
CA ASP A 299 -13.66 -18.48 6.23
C ASP A 299 -14.14 -19.12 7.55
N GLU A 300 -13.89 -20.43 7.70
CA GLU A 300 -14.37 -21.18 8.88
C GLU A 300 -13.87 -20.67 10.21
N ALA A 301 -12.66 -20.11 10.23
CA ALA A 301 -12.01 -19.70 11.47
C ALA A 301 -12.63 -18.43 12.06
N ILE A 302 -13.47 -17.73 11.29
CA ILE A 302 -14.07 -16.44 11.61
C ILE A 302 -15.60 -16.58 11.56
N ALA A 303 -16.15 -17.50 12.37
CA ALA A 303 -17.58 -17.76 12.41
C ALA A 303 -18.25 -16.94 13.52
N CYS A 304 -19.11 -15.99 13.14
CA CYS A 304 -19.79 -15.07 14.06
C CYS A 304 -21.31 -15.17 13.98
N GLY A 305 -21.81 -16.35 14.31
CA GLY A 305 -23.22 -16.69 14.48
C GLY A 305 -23.30 -17.98 15.27
N GLU A 306 -24.51 -18.44 15.59
CA GLU A 306 -24.65 -19.82 16.07
C GLU A 306 -24.04 -20.73 15.00
N ARG A 307 -22.92 -21.39 15.32
CA ARG A 307 -22.72 -22.76 14.86
C ARG A 307 -24.10 -23.37 15.10
N ILE A 308 -24.83 -23.80 14.05
CA ILE A 308 -25.89 -24.79 14.27
C ILE A 308 -25.16 -25.80 15.13
N PRO A 309 -25.46 -25.90 16.43
CA PRO A 309 -24.53 -26.59 17.27
C PRO A 309 -24.49 -28.02 16.72
N PRO A 310 -23.43 -28.80 16.92
CA PRO A 310 -23.61 -30.23 16.97
C PRO A 310 -24.47 -30.54 18.22
N THR A 311 -25.64 -29.93 18.38
CA THR A 311 -26.56 -30.21 19.48
C THR A 311 -27.33 -31.43 19.07
N THR A 312 -26.98 -32.48 19.80
CA THR A 312 -27.55 -33.82 19.80
C THR A 312 -27.00 -34.69 18.68
N SER A 313 -26.80 -35.97 18.99
CA SER A 313 -26.08 -36.97 18.19
C SER A 313 -26.79 -37.38 16.89
N SER A 314 -27.56 -36.48 16.30
CA SER A 314 -28.21 -36.58 15.01
C SER A 314 -28.07 -35.24 14.31
N THR A 315 -27.38 -35.19 13.18
CA THR A 315 -27.39 -34.05 12.28
C THR A 315 -28.85 -33.62 12.03
N PRO A 316 -29.19 -32.31 12.14
CA PRO A 316 -30.53 -31.85 11.81
C PRO A 316 -30.86 -32.27 10.38
N ASP A 317 -32.00 -32.92 10.23
CA ASP A 317 -32.53 -33.43 8.97
C ASP A 317 -33.42 -32.36 8.34
N PHE A 318 -32.95 -31.77 7.23
CA PHE A 318 -33.70 -30.79 6.45
C PHE A 318 -34.43 -31.42 5.25
N ASN A 319 -34.26 -32.72 5.01
CA ASN A 319 -34.89 -33.39 3.88
C ASN A 319 -36.41 -33.46 4.07
N ASN A 320 -37.15 -33.20 2.98
CA ASN A 320 -38.62 -33.21 2.95
C ASN A 320 -39.28 -32.32 4.01
N LYS A 321 -38.59 -31.25 4.45
CA LYS A 321 -39.14 -30.28 5.41
C LYS A 321 -39.79 -29.11 4.69
N THR A 322 -40.77 -28.49 5.35
CA THR A 322 -41.27 -27.17 4.98
C THR A 322 -40.50 -26.14 5.79
N LEU A 323 -39.67 -25.36 5.10
CA LEU A 323 -38.71 -24.39 5.60
C LEU A 323 -38.92 -23.06 4.85
N THR A 324 -40.17 -22.72 4.56
CA THR A 324 -40.52 -21.48 3.85
C THR A 324 -40.21 -20.24 4.69
N ASP A 325 -39.70 -19.19 4.06
CA ASP A 325 -39.38 -17.91 4.71
C ASP A 325 -38.31 -18.01 5.83
N GLU A 326 -37.54 -19.10 5.86
CA GLU A 326 -36.50 -19.30 6.86
C GLU A 326 -35.21 -18.52 6.52
N ASP A 327 -34.50 -18.07 7.55
CA ASP A 327 -33.23 -17.36 7.42
C ASP A 327 -32.06 -18.29 7.74
N PHE A 328 -31.38 -18.72 6.68
CA PHE A 328 -30.14 -19.49 6.70
C PHE A 328 -28.91 -18.64 6.33
N SER A 329 -29.06 -17.31 6.26
CA SER A 329 -27.95 -16.44 5.89
C SER A 329 -26.76 -16.64 6.84
N TYR A 330 -25.56 -16.61 6.27
CA TYR A 330 -24.29 -16.90 6.98
C TYR A 330 -24.16 -18.32 7.56
N GLY A 331 -25.09 -19.23 7.27
CA GLY A 331 -25.09 -20.59 7.81
C GLY A 331 -23.87 -21.42 7.35
N LEU A 332 -23.34 -22.24 8.27
CA LEU A 332 -22.31 -23.25 7.97
C LEU A 332 -22.99 -24.58 7.58
N LEU A 333 -23.33 -24.71 6.30
CA LEU A 333 -24.22 -25.73 5.75
C LEU A 333 -23.54 -26.62 4.70
N ASP A 334 -22.21 -26.70 4.70
CA ASP A 334 -21.46 -27.57 3.79
C ASP A 334 -21.93 -29.03 3.92
N ARG A 335 -22.16 -29.67 2.78
CA ARG A 335 -22.65 -31.06 2.66
C ARG A 335 -24.01 -31.34 3.31
N LYS A 336 -24.77 -30.32 3.70
CA LYS A 336 -26.13 -30.51 4.21
C LYS A 336 -27.08 -30.88 3.09
N GLU A 337 -28.08 -31.68 3.45
CA GLU A 337 -29.10 -32.16 2.52
C GLU A 337 -30.43 -31.48 2.84
N PHE A 338 -31.01 -30.89 1.81
CA PHE A 338 -32.31 -30.23 1.75
C PHE A 338 -33.19 -30.91 0.69
N ILE A 339 -32.98 -32.21 0.48
CA ILE A 339 -33.58 -33.00 -0.60
C ILE A 339 -35.09 -33.03 -0.44
N GLY A 340 -35.84 -32.69 -1.50
CA GLY A 340 -37.31 -32.67 -1.48
C GLY A 340 -37.92 -31.64 -0.54
N SER A 341 -37.13 -30.73 0.04
CA SER A 341 -37.62 -29.72 0.97
C SER A 341 -38.29 -28.55 0.25
N ASN A 342 -39.20 -27.87 0.92
CA ASN A 342 -39.76 -26.60 0.47
C ASN A 342 -39.04 -25.45 1.19
N LEU A 343 -38.27 -24.68 0.44
CA LEU A 343 -37.45 -23.55 0.86
C LEU A 343 -37.90 -22.24 0.19
N THR A 344 -39.14 -22.17 -0.30
CA THR A 344 -39.67 -20.98 -0.97
C THR A 344 -39.46 -19.73 -0.10
N ASN A 345 -38.98 -18.64 -0.72
CA ASN A 345 -38.64 -17.35 -0.08
C ASN A 345 -37.56 -17.39 1.02
N SER A 346 -36.82 -18.48 1.16
CA SER A 346 -35.77 -18.57 2.18
C SER A 346 -34.55 -17.73 1.82
N ASN A 347 -33.80 -17.32 2.84
CA ASN A 347 -32.57 -16.56 2.68
C ASN A 347 -31.34 -17.44 2.96
N PHE A 348 -30.46 -17.62 1.99
CA PHE A 348 -29.15 -18.29 2.12
C PHE A 348 -27.99 -17.36 1.76
N ASP A 349 -28.21 -16.05 1.79
CA ASP A 349 -27.18 -15.08 1.48
C ASP A 349 -25.94 -15.31 2.34
N PHE A 350 -24.78 -15.25 1.69
CA PHE A 350 -23.46 -15.44 2.31
C PHE A 350 -23.26 -16.82 2.99
N ALA A 351 -24.17 -17.78 2.82
CA ALA A 351 -24.06 -19.10 3.44
C ALA A 351 -22.93 -19.94 2.81
N ARG A 352 -22.35 -20.84 3.61
CA ARG A 352 -21.43 -21.88 3.14
C ARG A 352 -22.22 -23.14 2.82
N LEU A 353 -22.30 -23.47 1.54
CA LEU A 353 -23.13 -24.54 0.99
C LEU A 353 -22.30 -25.44 0.06
N LYS A 354 -20.98 -25.53 0.29
CA LYS A 354 -20.11 -26.37 -0.53
C LYS A 354 -20.59 -27.81 -0.46
N ARG A 355 -20.86 -28.42 -1.61
CA ARG A 355 -21.41 -29.78 -1.73
C ARG A 355 -22.77 -30.00 -1.04
N ALA A 356 -23.53 -28.93 -0.77
CA ALA A 356 -24.90 -29.07 -0.28
C ALA A 356 -25.78 -29.73 -1.35
N LYS A 357 -26.80 -30.48 -0.93
CA LYS A 357 -27.75 -31.16 -1.82
C LYS A 357 -29.13 -30.51 -1.70
N PHE A 358 -29.59 -29.90 -2.77
CA PHE A 358 -30.93 -29.33 -2.93
C PHE A 358 -31.76 -30.12 -3.95
N ASN A 359 -31.45 -31.40 -4.14
CA ASN A 359 -32.13 -32.21 -5.15
C ASN A 359 -33.63 -32.26 -4.87
N ASP A 360 -34.46 -32.15 -5.91
CA ASP A 360 -35.92 -32.17 -5.79
C ASP A 360 -36.51 -31.08 -4.87
N ALA A 361 -35.72 -30.08 -4.45
CA ALA A 361 -36.19 -29.03 -3.55
C ALA A 361 -36.97 -27.94 -4.29
N ASP A 362 -37.93 -27.33 -3.59
CA ASP A 362 -38.61 -26.11 -4.04
C ASP A 362 -37.89 -24.87 -3.48
N LEU A 363 -37.14 -24.20 -4.35
CA LEU A 363 -36.30 -23.05 -4.05
C LEU A 363 -36.82 -21.77 -4.73
N ALA A 364 -38.11 -21.70 -5.02
CA ALA A 364 -38.70 -20.50 -5.63
C ALA A 364 -38.44 -19.24 -4.76
N ASN A 365 -38.00 -18.16 -5.39
CA ASN A 365 -37.65 -16.88 -4.75
C ASN A 365 -36.56 -16.97 -3.66
N VAL A 366 -35.73 -18.02 -3.66
CA VAL A 366 -34.62 -18.13 -2.71
C VAL A 366 -33.52 -17.11 -3.02
N SER A 367 -32.85 -16.61 -1.98
CA SER A 367 -31.68 -15.75 -2.13
C SER A 367 -30.39 -16.50 -1.79
N PHE A 368 -29.44 -16.58 -2.72
CA PHE A 368 -28.09 -17.14 -2.54
C PHE A 368 -27.00 -16.09 -2.78
N ILE A 369 -27.28 -14.81 -2.53
CA ILE A 369 -26.34 -13.72 -2.82
C ILE A 369 -25.02 -13.96 -2.08
N ALA A 370 -23.91 -13.95 -2.82
CA ALA A 370 -22.57 -14.18 -2.29
C ALA A 370 -22.39 -15.49 -1.49
N ALA A 371 -23.28 -16.48 -1.67
CA ALA A 371 -23.15 -17.79 -1.06
C ALA A 371 -22.05 -18.63 -1.73
N ASN A 372 -21.40 -19.50 -0.97
CA ASN A 372 -20.49 -20.49 -1.54
C ASN A 372 -21.26 -21.77 -1.89
N LEU A 373 -21.58 -21.94 -3.17
CA LEU A 373 -22.31 -23.08 -3.73
C LEU A 373 -21.39 -24.03 -4.51
N SER A 374 -20.08 -23.97 -4.27
CA SER A 374 -19.13 -24.80 -5.01
C SER A 374 -19.48 -26.30 -4.84
N GLU A 375 -19.56 -27.01 -5.96
CA GLU A 375 -19.91 -28.44 -5.99
C GLU A 375 -21.30 -28.77 -5.39
N ALA A 376 -22.18 -27.79 -5.16
CA ALA A 376 -23.55 -28.01 -4.69
C ALA A 376 -24.43 -28.63 -5.80
N SER A 377 -25.43 -29.42 -5.43
CA SER A 377 -26.35 -30.04 -6.38
C SER A 377 -27.75 -29.46 -6.27
N PHE A 378 -28.29 -29.01 -7.39
CA PHE A 378 -29.65 -28.50 -7.57
C PHE A 378 -30.47 -29.43 -8.48
N THR A 379 -30.02 -30.66 -8.70
CA THR A 379 -30.63 -31.57 -9.68
C THR A 379 -32.13 -31.75 -9.44
N ASP A 380 -32.96 -31.61 -10.47
CA ASP A 380 -34.43 -31.73 -10.39
C ASP A 380 -35.12 -30.69 -9.46
N SER A 381 -34.45 -29.58 -9.10
CA SER A 381 -35.02 -28.54 -8.24
C SER A 381 -35.76 -27.43 -8.99
N ASN A 382 -36.64 -26.73 -8.27
CA ASN A 382 -37.32 -25.51 -8.74
C ASN A 382 -36.58 -24.26 -8.24
N LEU A 383 -35.96 -23.50 -9.16
CA LEU A 383 -35.20 -22.28 -8.90
C LEU A 383 -35.85 -21.03 -9.54
N VAL A 384 -37.16 -21.08 -9.78
CA VAL A 384 -37.92 -19.92 -10.27
C VAL A 384 -37.62 -18.68 -9.42
N ASN A 385 -37.21 -17.60 -10.07
CA ASN A 385 -36.87 -16.32 -9.45
C ASN A 385 -35.71 -16.33 -8.43
N ALA A 386 -34.94 -17.40 -8.31
CA ALA A 386 -33.79 -17.43 -7.40
C ALA A 386 -32.73 -16.36 -7.72
N GLU A 387 -32.00 -15.92 -6.71
CA GLU A 387 -30.92 -14.93 -6.81
C GLU A 387 -29.55 -15.55 -6.52
N PHE A 388 -28.58 -15.33 -7.41
CA PHE A 388 -27.21 -15.88 -7.32
C PHE A 388 -26.12 -14.82 -7.46
N TYR A 389 -26.47 -13.54 -7.27
CA TYR A 389 -25.52 -12.43 -7.44
C TYR A 389 -24.26 -12.68 -6.60
N GLU A 390 -23.08 -12.68 -7.24
CA GLU A 390 -21.78 -12.96 -6.59
C GLU A 390 -21.64 -14.33 -5.89
N ALA A 391 -22.56 -15.29 -6.09
CA ALA A 391 -22.40 -16.65 -5.55
C ALA A 391 -21.24 -17.39 -6.24
N ASP A 392 -20.51 -18.25 -5.52
CA ASP A 392 -19.51 -19.15 -6.14
C ASP A 392 -20.17 -20.44 -6.61
N LEU A 393 -20.29 -20.60 -7.93
CA LEU A 393 -20.94 -21.75 -8.58
C LEU A 393 -19.93 -22.78 -9.14
N SER A 394 -18.67 -22.73 -8.71
CA SER A 394 -17.61 -23.62 -9.20
C SER A 394 -18.00 -25.10 -9.06
N GLY A 395 -18.23 -25.79 -10.17
CA GLY A 395 -18.57 -27.22 -10.18
C GLY A 395 -19.97 -27.56 -9.63
N ALA A 396 -20.85 -26.58 -9.45
CA ALA A 396 -22.23 -26.82 -9.06
C ALA A 396 -23.00 -27.60 -10.15
N TYR A 397 -24.00 -28.38 -9.78
CA TYR A 397 -24.82 -29.21 -10.69
C TYR A 397 -26.22 -28.62 -10.86
N PHE A 398 -26.50 -28.13 -12.06
CA PHE A 398 -27.80 -27.62 -12.51
C PHE A 398 -28.36 -28.52 -13.61
N LEU A 399 -28.70 -29.76 -13.26
CA LEU A 399 -29.28 -30.74 -14.19
C LEU A 399 -30.80 -30.83 -13.97
N ARG A 400 -31.58 -30.68 -15.03
CA ARG A 400 -33.05 -30.68 -15.01
C ARG A 400 -33.62 -29.68 -14.00
N VAL A 401 -33.02 -28.50 -13.94
CA VAL A 401 -33.46 -27.41 -13.07
C VAL A 401 -34.52 -26.58 -13.77
N ASP A 402 -35.57 -26.22 -13.06
CA ASP A 402 -36.56 -25.25 -13.54
C ASP A 402 -36.20 -23.82 -13.09
N PHE A 403 -36.04 -22.89 -14.02
CA PHE A 403 -35.82 -21.47 -13.73
C PHE A 403 -37.00 -20.57 -14.10
N THR A 404 -38.04 -21.08 -14.76
CA THR A 404 -39.07 -20.24 -15.39
C THR A 404 -40.48 -20.49 -14.87
N GLU A 405 -41.26 -19.43 -14.71
CA GLU A 405 -42.69 -19.54 -14.34
C GLU A 405 -43.55 -20.17 -15.45
N ASP A 406 -43.02 -20.31 -16.67
CA ASP A 406 -43.70 -20.93 -17.80
C ASP A 406 -43.35 -22.43 -17.88
N PRO A 407 -44.30 -23.34 -17.60
CA PRO A 407 -44.04 -24.77 -17.64
C PRO A 407 -43.73 -25.32 -19.05
N ALA A 408 -43.87 -24.52 -20.10
CA ALA A 408 -43.48 -24.88 -21.46
C ALA A 408 -41.99 -24.63 -21.76
N THR A 409 -41.29 -23.90 -20.89
CA THR A 409 -39.85 -23.63 -20.98
C THR A 409 -39.17 -24.02 -19.68
N LEU A 410 -37.87 -24.32 -19.72
CA LEU A 410 -37.08 -24.52 -18.49
C LEU A 410 -36.12 -23.34 -18.24
N TYR A 411 -35.85 -22.54 -19.28
CA TYR A 411 -34.79 -21.53 -19.31
C TYR A 411 -35.21 -20.28 -20.12
N ASP A 412 -34.81 -19.09 -19.66
CA ASP A 412 -34.98 -17.82 -20.38
C ASP A 412 -33.69 -16.97 -20.40
N GLU A 413 -33.63 -15.89 -21.20
CA GLU A 413 -32.42 -15.04 -21.27
C GLU A 413 -32.12 -14.34 -19.93
N LYS A 414 -33.15 -14.02 -19.14
CA LYS A 414 -32.99 -13.41 -17.81
C LYS A 414 -32.27 -14.35 -16.84
N THR A 415 -32.50 -15.65 -16.96
CA THR A 415 -31.78 -16.69 -16.21
C THR A 415 -30.28 -16.64 -16.51
N CYS A 416 -29.93 -16.49 -17.80
CA CYS A 416 -28.53 -16.36 -18.20
C CYS A 416 -27.88 -15.07 -17.71
N GLU A 417 -28.60 -13.96 -17.63
CA GLU A 417 -28.10 -12.72 -17.02
C GLU A 417 -27.76 -12.94 -15.53
N LYS A 418 -28.68 -13.52 -14.76
CA LYS A 418 -28.48 -13.79 -13.33
C LYS A 418 -27.28 -14.69 -13.05
N LEU A 419 -27.11 -15.77 -13.82
CA LEU A 419 -25.98 -16.69 -13.66
C LEU A 419 -24.65 -16.04 -14.06
N ARG A 420 -24.65 -15.11 -15.03
CA ARG A 420 -23.44 -14.40 -15.45
C ARG A 420 -22.89 -13.46 -14.37
N ASP A 421 -23.74 -13.01 -13.46
CA ASP A 421 -23.36 -12.18 -12.31
C ASP A 421 -22.79 -12.98 -11.12
N SER A 422 -22.79 -14.32 -11.21
CA SER A 422 -22.18 -15.22 -10.23
C SER A 422 -20.69 -15.48 -10.54
N PHE A 423 -19.88 -15.76 -9.52
CA PHE A 423 -18.51 -16.19 -9.71
C PHE A 423 -18.46 -17.61 -10.28
N ASN A 424 -17.55 -17.82 -11.24
CA ASN A 424 -17.20 -19.14 -11.77
C ASN A 424 -18.37 -19.97 -12.34
N TRP A 425 -19.52 -19.36 -12.66
CA TRP A 425 -20.69 -20.06 -13.20
C TRP A 425 -20.38 -20.92 -14.44
N HIS A 426 -19.44 -20.48 -15.27
CA HIS A 426 -19.02 -21.21 -16.47
C HIS A 426 -18.39 -22.58 -16.17
N LEU A 427 -17.96 -22.81 -14.93
CA LEU A 427 -17.45 -24.09 -14.41
C LEU A 427 -18.54 -25.00 -13.83
N ALA A 428 -19.81 -24.56 -13.79
CA ALA A 428 -20.93 -25.40 -13.35
C ALA A 428 -21.28 -26.46 -14.40
N ILE A 429 -21.68 -27.64 -13.93
CA ILE A 429 -22.23 -28.74 -14.73
C ILE A 429 -23.72 -28.49 -14.91
N ARG A 430 -24.21 -28.49 -16.15
CA ARG A 430 -25.56 -28.06 -16.50
C ARG A 430 -26.04 -28.70 -17.79
N ASP A 431 -27.34 -28.65 -18.03
CA ASP A 431 -27.94 -29.13 -19.28
C ASP A 431 -27.46 -28.30 -20.49
N GLU A 432 -27.52 -28.90 -21.68
CA GLU A 432 -27.14 -28.25 -22.93
C GLU A 432 -27.98 -26.99 -23.21
N GLU A 433 -29.25 -27.00 -22.85
CA GLU A 433 -30.12 -25.85 -23.02
C GLU A 433 -29.77 -24.67 -22.08
N LEU A 434 -29.10 -24.92 -20.95
CA LEU A 434 -28.59 -23.90 -20.01
C LEU A 434 -27.11 -23.56 -20.28
N ALA A 435 -26.66 -23.64 -21.53
CA ALA A 435 -25.27 -23.31 -21.87
C ALA A 435 -24.94 -21.82 -21.67
N CYS A 436 -25.92 -20.92 -21.82
CA CYS A 436 -25.79 -19.46 -21.70
C CYS A 436 -24.61 -18.85 -22.48
N GLY A 437 -24.23 -19.46 -23.62
CA GLY A 437 -23.12 -19.02 -24.48
C GLY A 437 -21.72 -19.49 -24.03
N LYS A 438 -21.62 -20.43 -23.09
CA LYS A 438 -20.36 -21.04 -22.64
C LYS A 438 -20.39 -22.55 -22.84
N SER A 439 -19.24 -23.12 -23.22
CA SER A 439 -19.07 -24.58 -23.31
C SER A 439 -19.28 -25.24 -21.95
N ILE A 440 -19.86 -26.44 -21.97
CA ILE A 440 -20.00 -27.26 -20.76
C ILE A 440 -18.62 -27.89 -20.44
N PRO A 441 -18.14 -27.78 -19.19
CA PRO A 441 -16.88 -28.40 -18.78
C PRO A 441 -16.89 -29.91 -19.04
N SER A 442 -15.79 -30.44 -19.57
CA SER A 442 -15.65 -31.87 -19.91
C SER A 442 -14.60 -32.55 -19.01
N PHE A 443 -14.91 -32.83 -17.74
CA PHE A 443 -14.07 -33.67 -16.85
C PHE A 443 -14.90 -34.32 -15.71
N PRO A 444 -14.41 -35.43 -15.10
CA PRO A 444 -15.10 -36.72 -15.09
C PRO A 444 -16.22 -36.81 -14.06
N VAL A 445 -17.17 -37.69 -14.35
CA VAL A 445 -18.01 -38.38 -13.37
C VAL A 445 -17.08 -39.01 -12.32
N LEU A 446 -16.91 -38.36 -11.18
CA LEU A 446 -16.54 -39.08 -9.97
C LEU A 446 -17.80 -39.79 -9.47
N PRO A 447 -17.69 -41.05 -9.05
CA PRO A 447 -18.85 -41.87 -8.73
C PRO A 447 -19.65 -41.21 -7.62
N LEU A 448 -20.97 -41.35 -7.74
CA LEU A 448 -21.88 -41.34 -6.61
C LEU A 448 -21.39 -42.44 -5.65
N ASP A 449 -20.47 -42.11 -4.75
CA ASP A 449 -20.11 -43.02 -3.66
C ASP A 449 -21.20 -42.91 -2.59
N ASP A 450 -22.00 -43.97 -2.54
CA ASP A 450 -22.95 -44.48 -1.53
C ASP A 450 -23.47 -43.56 -0.41
#